data_AF-A0A8S3PRE7-F1
#
_entry.id   AF-A0A8S3PRE7-F1
#
_cell.length_a   1.000
_cell.length_b   1.000
_cell.length_c   1.000
_cell.angle_alpha   90.00
_cell.angle_beta   90.00
_cell.angle_gamma   90.00
#
_symmetry.space_group_name_H-M   'P 1'
#
loop_
_entity.id
_entity.type
_entity.pdbx_description
1 polymer ?
#
loop_
_entity_poly.entity_id
_entity_poly.type
_entity_poly.pdbx_seq_one_letter_code
_entity_poly.pdbx_strand_id
1 'polypeptide(L)'
;MLNQVAINVKLYRSRPEFALMTSEKDPNFQVIIDDIVLKVCKIRLNPAVIMAHAQKLQTTNARYPYTRTEVRLISIPAGSLSFNYNNLFNGLRPTRCVIAFTESASSSGSYTLNPFNFQHFNLSQITLKLNQVPVGGNIMQLNYEATSRAILPAFNSMFEVTNKWMRDSGNQLSRNDIAGGNALYCFEIEPNFSDEGQYLNLVKQGTCSLEVNFKTPLAKASTCVVMNTYQLKCAIVSDVDLQRSVLGVFSSDELSQVHLPPGMGVIANTDVAGLPGRHWVAFFCNRKNSLEVFDSFGYSEKELIVYFNKFMRNYAYIQSNEKRLQGDGTVVCGQYCLFYLMCRVRGFTMQQITDVFSEDYQLNDNFVYSFIDNRFHCCVNNVCNVVNQSCIKIKN
;
A
#
# COMPACT_ATOMS: atom_id res chain seq x y z
N MET A 1 -10.31 15.29 -11.34
CA MET A 1 -11.75 14.97 -11.38
C MET A 1 -12.38 15.61 -12.61
N LEU A 2 -13.39 14.96 -13.20
CA LEU A 2 -14.11 15.48 -14.35
C LEU A 2 -15.08 16.60 -13.96
N ASN A 3 -15.49 17.40 -14.94
CA ASN A 3 -16.50 18.44 -14.74
C ASN A 3 -17.81 17.81 -14.26
N GLN A 4 -18.59 18.56 -13.48
CA GLN A 4 -19.90 18.16 -12.96
C GLN A 4 -19.88 16.92 -12.03
N VAL A 5 -18.72 16.50 -11.53
CA VAL A 5 -18.62 15.53 -10.44
C VAL A 5 -18.78 16.28 -9.12
N ALA A 6 -19.87 16.00 -8.40
CA ALA A 6 -20.08 16.56 -7.07
C ALA A 6 -19.06 15.97 -6.08
N ILE A 7 -18.33 16.85 -5.40
CA ILE A 7 -17.44 16.49 -4.30
C ILE A 7 -18.14 16.91 -3.01
N ASN A 8 -18.39 15.96 -2.13
CA ASN A 8 -18.85 16.25 -0.79
C ASN A 8 -17.65 16.22 0.16
N VAL A 9 -17.32 17.38 0.75
CA VAL A 9 -16.28 17.49 1.78
C VAL A 9 -16.97 17.62 3.12
N LYS A 10 -16.74 16.65 4.01
CA LYS A 10 -17.19 16.73 5.41
C LYS A 10 -15.98 16.96 6.29
N LEU A 11 -16.00 18.05 7.04
CA LEU A 11 -15.00 18.37 8.05
C LEU A 11 -15.58 18.04 9.42
N TYR A 12 -14.89 17.19 10.17
CA TYR A 12 -15.22 16.91 11.56
C TYR A 12 -14.30 17.74 12.43
N ARG A 13 -14.89 18.64 13.21
CA ARG A 13 -14.12 19.49 14.11
C ARG A 13 -13.73 18.70 15.35
N SER A 14 -12.43 18.64 15.64
CA SER A 14 -11.91 18.15 16.92
C SER A 14 -12.36 19.04 18.06
N ARG A 15 -12.41 18.47 19.27
CA ARG A 15 -12.76 19.24 20.47
C ARG A 15 -11.72 20.35 20.73
N PRO A 16 -12.10 21.50 21.31
CA PRO A 16 -11.17 22.60 21.56
C PRO A 16 -9.93 22.20 22.34
N GLU A 17 -10.07 21.28 23.31
CA GLU A 17 -8.98 20.77 24.14
C GLU A 17 -7.92 20.01 23.33
N PHE A 18 -8.28 19.49 22.16
CA PHE A 18 -7.34 18.84 21.24
C PHE A 18 -6.74 19.83 20.23
N ALA A 19 -7.52 20.84 19.82
CA ALA A 19 -7.15 21.78 18.77
C ALA A 19 -6.30 22.97 19.28
N LEU A 20 -6.36 23.27 20.57
CA LEU A 20 -5.70 24.41 21.20
C LEU A 20 -4.71 23.94 22.28
N MET A 21 -3.58 24.64 22.37
CA MET A 21 -2.60 24.45 23.44
C MET A 21 -2.37 25.76 24.19
N THR A 22 -2.50 25.74 25.51
CA THR A 22 -2.21 26.86 26.42
C THR A 22 -1.78 26.38 27.79
N SER A 23 -1.01 27.21 28.49
CA SER A 23 -0.62 26.99 29.88
C SER A 23 -1.72 27.33 30.89
N GLU A 24 -2.82 27.94 30.46
CA GLU A 24 -3.95 28.29 31.33
C GLU A 24 -4.75 27.06 31.74
N LYS A 25 -5.23 27.05 33.00
CA LYS A 25 -6.16 26.03 33.49
C LYS A 25 -7.58 26.43 33.12
N ASP A 26 -8.27 25.58 32.36
CA ASP A 26 -9.64 25.77 31.88
C ASP A 26 -9.89 27.07 31.07
N PRO A 27 -9.11 27.31 30.00
CA PRO A 27 -9.34 28.43 29.10
C PRO A 27 -10.70 28.32 28.40
N ASN A 28 -11.44 29.43 28.31
CA ASN A 28 -12.63 29.51 27.45
C ASN A 28 -12.27 29.97 26.03
N PHE A 29 -11.17 29.44 25.48
CA PHE A 29 -10.74 29.78 24.13
C PHE A 29 -11.52 28.96 23.11
N GLN A 30 -11.96 29.62 22.05
CA GLN A 30 -12.67 29.01 20.94
C GLN A 30 -11.96 29.29 19.63
N VAL A 31 -11.81 28.26 18.81
CA VAL A 31 -11.47 28.46 17.39
C VAL A 31 -12.74 28.92 16.68
N ILE A 32 -12.76 30.14 16.19
CA ILE A 32 -13.80 30.62 15.28
C ILE A 32 -13.27 30.43 13.88
N ILE A 33 -14.05 29.78 13.03
CA ILE A 33 -13.71 29.64 11.62
C ILE A 33 -14.56 30.67 10.88
N ASP A 34 -13.94 31.81 10.53
CA ASP A 34 -14.65 32.93 9.90
C ASP A 34 -15.06 32.61 8.45
N ASP A 35 -14.16 31.96 7.70
CA ASP A 35 -14.41 31.53 6.32
C ASP A 35 -13.64 30.23 6.00
N ILE A 36 -14.21 29.40 5.13
CA ILE A 36 -13.61 28.16 4.63
C ILE A 36 -13.61 28.20 3.10
N VAL A 37 -12.43 28.34 2.51
CA VAL A 37 -12.26 28.37 1.05
C VAL A 37 -11.60 27.08 0.56
N LEU A 38 -12.29 26.31 -0.28
CA LEU A 38 -11.71 25.18 -0.99
C LEU A 38 -11.08 25.66 -2.31
N LYS A 39 -9.74 25.66 -2.38
CA LYS A 39 -9.00 25.90 -3.63
C LYS A 39 -8.73 24.57 -4.32
N VAL A 40 -9.15 24.44 -5.58
CA VAL A 40 -8.93 23.23 -6.39
C VAL A 40 -8.13 23.61 -7.63
N CYS A 41 -7.08 22.82 -7.92
CA CYS A 41 -6.36 22.95 -9.18
C CYS A 41 -7.25 22.45 -10.33
N LYS A 42 -7.51 23.33 -11.30
CA LYS A 42 -8.26 23.00 -12.51
C LYS A 42 -7.33 23.08 -13.71
N ILE A 43 -7.36 22.04 -14.54
CA ILE A 43 -6.65 22.01 -15.82
C ILE A 43 -7.63 22.47 -16.91
N ARG A 44 -7.22 23.45 -17.73
CA ARG A 44 -7.97 23.86 -18.93
C ARG A 44 -7.62 22.92 -20.06
N LEU A 45 -8.58 22.10 -20.49
CA LEU A 45 -8.40 21.15 -21.58
C LEU A 45 -8.88 21.75 -22.91
N ASN A 46 -8.30 21.27 -24.01
CA ASN A 46 -8.80 21.56 -25.35
C ASN A 46 -10.25 21.06 -25.48
N PRO A 47 -11.19 21.86 -26.06
CA PRO A 47 -12.58 21.46 -26.25
C PRO A 47 -12.77 20.07 -26.89
N ALA A 48 -11.88 19.67 -27.82
CA ALA A 48 -11.93 18.34 -28.44
C ALA A 48 -11.81 17.19 -27.42
N VAL A 49 -10.96 17.36 -26.40
CA VAL A 49 -10.77 16.37 -25.33
C VAL A 49 -11.98 16.29 -24.42
N ILE A 50 -12.63 17.44 -24.15
CA ILE A 50 -13.86 17.49 -23.35
C ILE A 50 -14.98 16.74 -24.05
N MET A 51 -15.15 16.94 -25.37
CA MET A 51 -16.15 16.22 -26.17
C MET A 51 -15.87 14.72 -26.22
N ALA A 52 -14.61 14.32 -26.41
CA ALA A 52 -14.21 12.91 -26.40
C ALA A 52 -14.51 12.24 -25.04
N HIS A 53 -14.22 12.92 -23.93
CA HIS A 53 -14.59 12.43 -22.60
C HIS A 53 -16.11 12.33 -22.42
N ALA A 54 -16.89 13.34 -22.84
CA ALA A 54 -18.35 13.30 -22.74
C ALA A 54 -18.97 12.10 -23.49
N GLN A 55 -18.49 11.80 -24.70
CA GLN A 55 -18.90 10.62 -25.45
C GLN A 55 -18.51 9.32 -24.73
N LYS A 56 -17.28 9.25 -24.20
CA LYS A 56 -16.84 8.04 -23.50
C LYS A 56 -17.62 7.78 -22.21
N LEU A 57 -17.99 8.84 -21.49
CA LEU A 57 -18.78 8.76 -20.25
C LEU A 57 -20.20 8.22 -20.45
N GLN A 58 -20.75 8.28 -21.66
CA GLN A 58 -22.05 7.64 -21.97
C GLN A 58 -21.96 6.11 -21.90
N THR A 59 -20.78 5.53 -22.11
CA THR A 59 -20.57 4.08 -22.15
C THR A 59 -19.74 3.56 -20.97
N THR A 60 -18.93 4.40 -20.33
CA THR A 60 -17.99 3.99 -19.28
C THR A 60 -17.95 5.02 -18.15
N ASN A 61 -18.12 4.58 -16.90
CA ASN A 61 -18.02 5.48 -15.75
C ASN A 61 -16.57 6.00 -15.57
N ALA A 62 -16.42 7.17 -14.96
CA ALA A 62 -15.13 7.62 -14.44
C ALA A 62 -14.86 6.97 -13.08
N ARG A 63 -13.62 6.55 -12.82
CA ARG A 63 -13.17 6.12 -11.48
C ARG A 63 -11.93 6.88 -11.05
N TYR A 64 -11.77 6.93 -9.73
CA TYR A 64 -10.75 7.72 -9.06
C TYR A 64 -9.99 6.82 -8.06
N PRO A 65 -8.76 6.39 -8.39
CA PRO A 65 -7.87 5.71 -7.44
C PRO A 65 -7.59 6.58 -6.22
N TYR A 66 -7.61 6.01 -5.02
CA TYR A 66 -7.12 6.68 -3.82
C TYR A 66 -6.43 5.70 -2.87
N THR A 67 -5.40 6.19 -2.17
CA THR A 67 -4.76 5.47 -1.07
C THR A 67 -5.57 5.66 0.20
N ARG A 68 -5.96 4.56 0.84
CA ARG A 68 -6.64 4.61 2.13
C ARG A 68 -5.62 4.46 3.25
N THR A 69 -5.53 5.48 4.09
CA THR A 69 -4.79 5.46 5.35
C THR A 69 -5.75 5.20 6.48
N GLU A 70 -5.46 4.20 7.32
CA GLU A 70 -6.21 3.96 8.55
C GLU A 70 -5.35 4.28 9.75
N VAL A 71 -5.96 4.95 10.74
CA VAL A 71 -5.33 5.23 12.03
C VAL A 71 -6.12 4.51 13.11
N ARG A 72 -5.44 3.72 13.95
CA ARG A 72 -6.00 3.06 15.13
C ARG A 72 -5.34 3.62 16.38
N LEU A 73 -6.15 3.91 17.40
CA LEU A 73 -5.71 4.34 18.72
C LEU A 73 -5.93 3.19 19.71
N ILE A 74 -4.90 2.82 20.47
CA ILE A 74 -4.96 1.76 21.46
C ILE A 74 -4.48 2.30 22.81
N SER A 75 -5.31 2.20 23.85
CA SER A 75 -4.96 2.68 25.19
C SER A 75 -4.10 1.66 25.94
N ILE A 76 -3.05 2.14 26.60
CA ILE A 76 -2.13 1.39 27.45
C ILE A 76 -2.24 1.93 28.87
N PRO A 77 -2.56 1.10 29.87
CA PRO A 77 -2.67 1.53 31.26
C PRO A 77 -1.36 2.08 31.85
N ALA A 78 -1.48 2.91 32.88
CA ALA A 78 -0.34 3.27 33.73
C ALA A 78 0.18 2.03 34.46
N GLY A 79 1.48 2.00 34.76
CA GLY A 79 2.17 0.88 35.40
C GLY A 79 2.54 -0.27 34.46
N SER A 80 2.11 -0.24 33.19
CA SER A 80 2.48 -1.27 32.22
C SER A 80 3.99 -1.24 31.93
N LEU A 81 4.64 -2.39 32.07
CA LEU A 81 6.04 -2.60 31.67
C LEU A 81 6.13 -3.17 30.24
N SER A 82 5.09 -3.84 29.78
CA SER A 82 4.98 -4.37 28.43
C SER A 82 3.56 -4.21 27.88
N PHE A 83 3.45 -4.19 26.56
CA PHE A 83 2.20 -4.07 25.82
C PHE A 83 2.26 -4.98 24.61
N ASN A 84 1.30 -5.90 24.52
CA ASN A 84 1.16 -6.83 23.40
C ASN A 84 -0.24 -6.68 22.81
N TYR A 85 -0.32 -6.43 21.51
CA TYR A 85 -1.58 -6.28 20.81
C TYR A 85 -1.64 -7.20 19.61
N ASN A 86 -2.54 -8.17 19.66
CA ASN A 86 -2.77 -9.12 18.58
C ASN A 86 -3.81 -8.57 17.60
N ASN A 87 -3.72 -8.96 16.33
CA ASN A 87 -4.65 -8.55 15.28
C ASN A 87 -4.76 -7.03 15.14
N LEU A 88 -3.59 -6.39 14.98
CA LEU A 88 -3.47 -4.97 14.71
C LEU A 88 -4.28 -4.54 13.47
N PHE A 89 -4.44 -5.45 12.51
CA PHE A 89 -5.22 -5.27 11.29
C PHE A 89 -6.14 -6.47 11.05
N ASN A 90 -7.32 -6.20 10.46
CA ASN A 90 -8.34 -7.22 10.18
C ASN A 90 -8.09 -7.85 8.81
N GLY A 91 -7.36 -8.96 8.77
CA GLY A 91 -7.25 -9.84 7.60
C GLY A 91 -6.46 -9.31 6.40
N LEU A 92 -6.35 -8.00 6.19
CA LEU A 92 -5.54 -7.40 5.13
C LEU A 92 -4.25 -6.82 5.69
N ARG A 93 -3.11 -7.36 5.26
CA ARG A 93 -1.77 -6.90 5.62
C ARG A 93 -1.48 -5.55 4.95
N PRO A 94 -1.16 -4.50 5.71
CA PRO A 94 -0.75 -3.23 5.11
C PRO A 94 0.69 -3.29 4.62
N THR A 95 1.04 -2.37 3.71
CA THR A 95 2.38 -2.27 3.13
C THR A 95 3.38 -1.64 4.09
N ARG A 96 2.92 -0.64 4.85
CA ARG A 96 3.72 0.09 5.84
C ARG A 96 2.91 0.26 7.12
N CYS A 97 3.61 0.33 8.24
CA CYS A 97 3.04 0.62 9.54
C CYS A 97 3.90 1.66 10.25
N VAL A 98 3.28 2.72 10.76
CA VAL A 98 3.93 3.71 11.63
C VAL A 98 3.29 3.63 13.00
N ILE A 99 4.12 3.50 14.02
CA ILE A 99 3.70 3.40 15.42
C ILE A 99 4.28 4.58 16.19
N ALA A 100 3.45 5.21 17.00
CA ALA A 100 3.84 6.30 17.89
C ALA A 100 3.11 6.19 19.23
N PHE A 101 3.64 6.83 20.27
CA PHE A 101 3.01 6.85 21.60
C PHE A 101 2.83 8.28 22.08
N THR A 102 1.69 8.54 22.70
CA THR A 102 1.38 9.83 23.34
C THR A 102 0.74 9.59 24.70
N GLU A 103 0.71 10.59 25.58
CA GLU A 103 -0.09 10.50 26.81
C GLU A 103 -1.58 10.38 26.44
N SER A 104 -2.34 9.50 27.11
CA SER A 104 -3.75 9.30 26.78
C SER A 104 -4.60 10.56 27.00
N ALA A 105 -4.24 11.40 27.96
CA ALA A 105 -4.88 12.70 28.15
C ALA A 105 -4.65 13.64 26.96
N SER A 106 -3.50 13.54 26.30
CA SER A 106 -3.16 14.33 25.12
C SER A 106 -3.96 13.88 23.89
N SER A 107 -4.09 12.56 23.67
CA SER A 107 -4.87 12.01 22.55
C SER A 107 -6.37 12.23 22.71
N SER A 108 -6.90 12.24 23.94
CA SER A 108 -8.30 12.59 24.21
C SER A 108 -8.61 14.10 24.13
N GLY A 109 -7.56 14.93 24.11
CA GLY A 109 -7.63 16.39 24.17
C GLY A 109 -7.32 16.93 25.56
N SER A 110 -6.32 17.81 25.65
CA SER A 110 -5.96 18.57 26.84
C SER A 110 -5.26 19.86 26.42
N TYR A 111 -5.68 21.01 26.96
CA TYR A 111 -5.07 22.29 26.63
C TYR A 111 -3.58 22.38 26.97
N THR A 112 -3.12 21.68 28.00
CA THR A 112 -1.73 21.80 28.47
C THR A 112 -0.79 20.82 27.79
N LEU A 113 -1.30 19.86 27.01
CA LEU A 113 -0.53 18.79 26.40
C LEU A 113 -0.57 18.87 24.88
N ASN A 114 0.52 18.47 24.25
CA ASN A 114 0.62 18.43 22.80
C ASN A 114 0.27 17.01 22.27
N PRO A 115 -0.80 16.83 21.47
CA PRO A 115 -1.17 15.53 20.89
C PRO A 115 -0.19 15.00 19.85
N PHE A 116 0.69 15.87 19.33
CA PHE A 116 1.73 15.52 18.35
C PHE A 116 3.13 15.39 19.00
N ASN A 117 3.22 15.48 20.34
CA ASN A 117 4.44 15.16 21.07
C ASN A 117 4.52 13.63 21.26
N PHE A 118 5.12 12.95 20.29
CA PHE A 118 5.32 11.51 20.28
C PHE A 118 6.48 11.13 21.19
N GLN A 119 6.13 10.80 22.44
CA GLN A 119 7.09 10.47 23.48
C GLN A 119 7.55 9.02 23.38
N HIS A 120 8.81 8.79 23.73
CA HIS A 120 9.39 7.46 23.70
C HIS A 120 9.07 6.61 24.95
N PHE A 121 8.64 7.23 26.05
CA PHE A 121 8.29 6.57 27.33
C PHE A 121 9.31 5.53 27.83
N ASN A 122 10.61 5.77 27.57
CA ASN A 122 11.69 4.81 27.85
C ASN A 122 11.46 3.42 27.24
N LEU A 123 10.84 3.34 26.07
CA LEU A 123 10.64 2.11 25.32
C LEU A 123 11.99 1.43 25.05
N SER A 124 12.17 0.21 25.57
CA SER A 124 13.41 -0.55 25.42
C SER A 124 13.39 -1.44 24.18
N GLN A 125 12.22 -1.97 23.82
CA GLN A 125 12.07 -2.89 22.69
C GLN A 125 10.73 -2.68 22.00
N ILE A 126 10.74 -2.68 20.66
CA ILE A 126 9.53 -2.74 19.85
C ILE A 126 9.72 -3.73 18.71
N THR A 127 8.70 -4.55 18.51
CA THR A 127 8.66 -5.52 17.40
C THR A 127 7.27 -5.55 16.82
N LEU A 128 7.19 -5.37 15.51
CA LEU A 128 6.02 -5.75 14.76
C LEU A 128 6.23 -7.19 14.27
N LYS A 129 5.32 -8.09 14.61
CA LYS A 129 5.32 -9.47 14.13
C LYS A 129 4.25 -9.65 13.08
N LEU A 130 4.61 -10.33 12.01
CA LEU A 130 3.67 -10.84 11.04
C LEU A 130 3.67 -12.36 11.11
N ASN A 131 2.51 -12.97 11.35
CA ASN A 131 2.39 -14.42 11.51
C ASN A 131 3.43 -14.99 12.51
N GLN A 132 3.61 -14.27 13.63
CA GLN A 132 4.60 -14.55 14.69
C GLN A 132 6.09 -14.34 14.31
N VAL A 133 6.39 -13.90 13.10
CA VAL A 133 7.76 -13.60 12.65
C VAL A 133 8.03 -12.09 12.73
N PRO A 134 9.13 -11.63 13.36
CA PRO A 134 9.51 -10.22 13.38
C PRO A 134 9.69 -9.62 11.99
N VAL A 135 9.00 -8.50 11.73
CA VAL A 135 9.17 -7.66 10.53
C VAL A 135 10.54 -6.99 10.61
N GLY A 136 11.32 -7.07 9.53
CA GLY A 136 12.71 -6.59 9.50
C GLY A 136 13.73 -7.57 10.13
N GLY A 137 13.29 -8.78 10.51
CA GLY A 137 14.15 -9.86 10.99
C GLY A 137 14.67 -9.70 12.42
N ASN A 138 14.72 -8.48 12.96
CA ASN A 138 15.26 -8.18 14.28
C ASN A 138 14.28 -7.35 15.12
N ILE A 139 14.34 -7.58 16.43
CA ILE A 139 13.67 -6.74 17.43
C ILE A 139 14.41 -5.40 17.49
N MET A 140 13.69 -4.28 17.42
CA MET A 140 14.29 -2.97 17.55
C MET A 140 14.61 -2.71 19.02
N GLN A 141 15.89 -2.79 19.39
CA GLN A 141 16.41 -2.49 20.73
C GLN A 141 16.73 -1.00 20.82
N LEU A 142 16.21 -0.32 21.84
CA LEU A 142 16.21 1.14 21.92
C LEU A 142 16.75 1.60 23.29
N ASN A 143 17.57 2.65 23.24
CA ASN A 143 18.06 3.37 24.41
C ASN A 143 18.31 4.82 24.00
N TYR A 144 17.58 5.74 24.66
CA TYR A 144 17.53 7.17 24.38
C TYR A 144 18.60 8.00 25.11
N GLU A 145 19.51 7.37 25.84
CA GLU A 145 20.68 8.04 26.40
C GLU A 145 21.49 8.71 25.27
N ALA A 146 21.93 9.96 25.45
CA ALA A 146 22.56 10.75 24.39
C ALA A 146 23.83 10.11 23.79
N THR A 147 24.54 9.28 24.58
CA THR A 147 25.73 8.53 24.16
C THR A 147 25.40 7.27 23.35
N SER A 148 24.16 6.77 23.46
CA SER A 148 23.74 5.49 22.89
C SER A 148 23.36 5.62 21.41
N ARG A 149 23.89 4.71 20.57
CA ARG A 149 23.53 4.57 19.15
C ARG A 149 22.28 3.72 18.91
N ALA A 150 21.65 3.22 19.97
CA ALA A 150 20.50 2.30 19.87
C ALA A 150 19.25 2.92 19.24
N ILE A 151 19.12 4.26 19.14
CA ILE A 151 18.00 4.91 18.44
C ILE A 151 18.15 4.96 16.91
N LEU A 152 19.31 4.60 16.37
CA LEU A 152 19.56 4.64 14.92
C LEU A 152 18.58 3.80 14.09
N PRO A 153 18.18 2.58 14.50
CA PRO A 153 17.20 1.81 13.74
C PRO A 153 15.84 2.53 13.64
N ALA A 154 15.38 3.17 14.72
CA ALA A 154 14.16 3.98 14.68
C ALA A 154 14.32 5.14 13.68
N PHE A 155 15.44 5.88 13.75
CA PHE A 155 15.74 6.96 12.82
C PHE A 155 15.78 6.52 11.36
N ASN A 156 16.54 5.48 11.05
CA ASN A 156 16.69 4.96 9.69
C ASN A 156 15.36 4.47 9.13
N SER A 157 14.56 3.77 9.94
CA SER A 157 13.25 3.25 9.52
C SER A 157 12.29 4.35 9.05
N MET A 158 12.42 5.57 9.58
CA MET A 158 11.63 6.72 9.14
C MET A 158 11.99 7.15 7.72
N PHE A 159 13.26 7.11 7.35
CA PHE A 159 13.71 7.40 5.98
C PHE A 159 13.28 6.30 5.01
N GLU A 160 13.32 5.03 5.44
CA GLU A 160 12.83 3.90 4.65
C GLU A 160 11.32 4.04 4.35
N VAL A 161 10.48 4.18 5.38
CA VAL A 161 9.02 4.28 5.22
C VAL A 161 8.57 5.57 4.52
N THR A 162 9.34 6.65 4.60
CA THR A 162 9.06 7.90 3.88
C THR A 162 9.69 7.96 2.48
N ASN A 163 10.36 6.89 2.02
CA ASN A 163 11.09 6.84 0.74
C ASN A 163 12.15 7.94 0.58
N LYS A 164 12.80 8.34 1.69
CA LYS A 164 13.85 9.36 1.70
C LYS A 164 15.25 8.78 1.95
N TRP A 165 15.34 7.47 2.19
CA TRP A 165 16.63 6.79 2.34
C TRP A 165 17.45 6.97 1.06
N MET A 166 18.73 7.35 1.20
CA MET A 166 19.66 7.59 0.07
C MET A 166 19.22 8.68 -0.94
N ARG A 167 18.31 9.59 -0.56
CA ARG A 167 17.86 10.70 -1.40
C ARG A 167 18.43 12.04 -0.95
N ASP A 168 18.53 12.97 -1.90
CA ASP A 168 18.77 14.39 -1.63
C ASP A 168 17.48 15.09 -1.15
N SER A 169 16.84 14.49 -0.16
CA SER A 169 15.63 15.01 0.48
C SER A 169 15.51 14.44 1.89
N GLY A 170 15.20 15.29 2.87
CA GLY A 170 15.09 14.90 4.29
C GLY A 170 13.66 14.90 4.82
N ASN A 171 13.47 14.36 6.01
CA ASN A 171 12.22 14.48 6.78
C ASN A 171 12.27 15.64 7.80
N GLN A 172 13.29 16.51 7.72
CA GLN A 172 13.55 17.63 8.63
C GLN A 172 13.74 17.23 10.10
N LEU A 173 13.98 15.95 10.38
CA LEU A 173 14.25 15.45 11.72
C LEU A 173 15.72 15.05 11.82
N SER A 174 16.36 15.49 12.90
CA SER A 174 17.63 14.97 13.35
C SER A 174 17.42 13.74 14.23
N ARG A 175 18.49 12.96 14.42
CA ARG A 175 18.46 11.81 15.33
C ARG A 175 18.05 12.18 16.76
N ASN A 176 18.43 13.37 17.24
CA ASN A 176 18.12 13.81 18.60
C ASN A 176 16.63 14.14 18.79
N ASP A 177 15.94 14.50 17.69
CA ASP A 177 14.52 14.85 17.72
C ASP A 177 13.63 13.66 18.07
N ILE A 178 14.12 12.42 17.87
CA ILE A 178 13.43 11.19 18.31
C ILE A 178 13.23 11.19 19.83
N ALA A 179 14.29 11.47 20.58
CA ALA A 179 14.20 11.56 22.04
C ALA A 179 13.44 12.83 22.48
N GLY A 180 13.44 13.87 21.64
CA GLY A 180 12.80 15.17 21.90
C GLY A 180 11.30 15.24 21.61
N GLY A 181 10.61 14.11 21.38
CA GLY A 181 9.16 14.11 21.13
C GLY A 181 8.73 13.77 19.70
N ASN A 182 9.65 13.26 18.86
CA ASN A 182 9.34 12.76 17.52
C ASN A 182 9.64 11.26 17.40
N ALA A 183 9.33 10.49 18.45
CA ALA A 183 9.57 9.04 18.48
C ALA A 183 8.55 8.29 17.61
N LEU A 184 8.88 8.14 16.31
CA LEU A 184 8.13 7.33 15.35
C LEU A 184 8.88 6.03 15.08
N TYR A 185 8.19 4.90 15.22
CA TYR A 185 8.73 3.59 14.90
C TYR A 185 8.06 3.10 13.62
N CYS A 186 8.86 3.02 12.57
CA CYS A 186 8.38 2.71 11.24
C CYS A 186 8.74 1.27 10.89
N PHE A 187 7.76 0.54 10.36
CA PHE A 187 7.93 -0.83 9.90
C PHE A 187 7.50 -0.89 8.45
N GLU A 188 8.47 -1.17 7.58
CA GLU A 188 8.16 -1.64 6.26
C GLU A 188 7.76 -3.10 6.36
N ILE A 189 6.46 -3.35 6.21
CA ILE A 189 5.91 -4.68 6.36
C ILE A 189 6.18 -5.48 5.09
N GLU A 190 5.95 -4.88 3.93
CA GLU A 190 6.31 -5.47 2.65
C GLU A 190 7.52 -4.70 2.09
N PRO A 191 8.68 -5.36 1.91
CA PRO A 191 9.91 -4.68 1.52
C PRO A 191 9.76 -3.99 0.16
N ASN A 192 10.14 -2.71 0.11
CA ASN A 192 10.15 -1.91 -1.10
C ASN A 192 11.61 -1.73 -1.55
N PHE A 193 12.10 -2.65 -2.38
CA PHE A 193 13.52 -2.73 -2.75
C PHE A 193 14.02 -1.62 -3.68
N SER A 194 13.19 -0.62 -4.02
CA SER A 194 13.64 0.60 -4.71
C SER A 194 12.89 1.83 -4.23
N ASP A 195 13.69 2.84 -3.92
CA ASP A 195 13.53 4.22 -4.32
C ASP A 195 12.22 4.52 -5.08
N GLU A 196 11.27 5.20 -4.42
CA GLU A 196 9.97 5.73 -4.94
C GLU A 196 8.69 4.89 -4.78
N GLY A 197 8.60 3.93 -3.85
CA GLY A 197 7.33 3.15 -3.74
C GLY A 197 7.03 2.39 -5.03
N GLN A 198 8.09 2.17 -5.79
CA GLN A 198 8.19 1.39 -6.99
C GLN A 198 7.95 -0.11 -6.69
N TYR A 199 7.17 -0.50 -5.69
CA TYR A 199 6.70 -1.87 -5.57
C TYR A 199 5.18 -1.91 -5.27
N LEU A 200 4.45 -2.74 -6.01
CA LEU A 200 3.03 -3.03 -5.93
C LEU A 200 2.94 -4.31 -5.11
N ASN A 201 2.79 -4.12 -3.81
CA ASN A 201 2.72 -5.23 -2.90
C ASN A 201 1.40 -5.98 -3.04
N LEU A 202 1.51 -7.30 -2.97
CA LEU A 202 0.37 -8.17 -2.74
C LEU A 202 -0.50 -7.66 -1.63
N VAL A 203 -1.81 -7.74 -1.83
CA VAL A 203 -2.70 -7.81 -0.69
C VAL A 203 -2.55 -9.20 -0.10
N LYS A 204 -1.64 -9.35 0.85
CA LYS A 204 -1.50 -10.58 1.62
C LYS A 204 -2.48 -10.55 2.79
N GLN A 205 -2.99 -11.72 3.15
CA GLN A 205 -3.61 -11.88 4.44
C GLN A 205 -2.55 -12.25 5.48
N GLY A 206 -2.74 -11.77 6.70
CA GLY A 206 -1.80 -12.04 7.76
C GLY A 206 -2.27 -11.47 9.08
N THR A 207 -1.90 -12.16 10.14
CA THR A 207 -2.08 -11.65 11.49
C THR A 207 -0.88 -10.79 11.84
N CYS A 208 -1.14 -9.53 12.18
CA CYS A 208 -0.11 -8.62 12.63
C CYS A 208 -0.27 -8.41 14.13
N SER A 209 0.80 -8.66 14.88
CA SER A 209 0.86 -8.38 16.32
C SER A 209 1.97 -7.39 16.62
N LEU A 210 1.74 -6.54 17.61
CA LEU A 210 2.69 -5.56 18.09
C LEU A 210 3.12 -5.95 19.50
N GLU A 211 4.43 -6.02 19.71
CA GLU A 211 5.05 -6.29 21.02
C GLU A 211 5.95 -5.12 21.40
N VAL A 212 5.73 -4.60 22.61
CA VAL A 212 6.42 -3.41 23.13
C VAL A 212 6.83 -3.66 24.56
N ASN A 213 8.09 -3.36 24.90
CA ASN A 213 8.61 -3.36 26.26
C ASN A 213 9.16 -1.99 26.63
N PHE A 214 8.93 -1.57 27.87
CA PHE A 214 9.43 -0.34 28.44
C PHE A 214 10.54 -0.65 29.46
N LYS A 215 11.57 0.20 29.55
CA LYS A 215 12.65 0.08 30.56
C LYS A 215 12.12 0.36 31.97
N THR A 216 11.11 1.22 32.06
CA THR A 216 10.43 1.61 33.31
C THR A 216 8.92 1.50 33.13
N PRO A 217 8.16 1.11 34.15
CA PRO A 217 6.70 1.15 34.09
C PRO A 217 6.18 2.53 33.67
N LEU A 218 5.16 2.57 32.82
CA LEU A 218 4.55 3.82 32.37
C LEU A 218 4.02 4.62 33.57
N ALA A 219 4.53 5.84 33.79
CA ALA A 219 4.06 6.68 34.89
C ALA A 219 2.58 7.11 34.71
N LYS A 220 2.13 7.22 33.47
CA LYS A 220 0.77 7.62 33.09
C LYS A 220 0.23 6.73 31.98
N ALA A 221 -1.10 6.69 31.85
CA ALA A 221 -1.74 6.01 30.73
C ALA A 221 -1.29 6.63 29.39
N SER A 222 -0.95 5.78 28.44
CA SER A 222 -0.42 6.18 27.14
C SER A 222 -1.28 5.61 26.01
N THR A 223 -1.39 6.31 24.89
CA THR A 223 -2.08 5.84 23.69
C THR A 223 -1.06 5.48 22.62
N CYS A 224 -1.15 4.25 22.09
CA CYS A 224 -0.44 3.80 20.90
C CYS A 224 -1.24 4.19 19.65
N VAL A 225 -0.63 4.98 18.78
CA VAL A 225 -1.16 5.41 17.49
C VAL A 225 -0.55 4.53 16.40
N VAL A 226 -1.38 3.88 15.58
CA VAL A 226 -0.95 2.98 14.52
C VAL A 226 -1.52 3.44 13.18
N MET A 227 -0.67 3.69 12.19
CA MET A 227 -1.04 4.18 10.85
C MET A 227 -0.58 3.23 9.74
N ASN A 228 -1.39 2.99 8.69
CA ASN A 228 -1.11 2.00 7.63
C ASN A 228 -1.48 2.41 6.16
N THR A 229 -1.05 1.63 5.14
CA THR A 229 -1.31 1.86 3.67
C THR A 229 -1.50 0.57 2.81
N TYR A 230 -2.14 0.64 1.62
CA TYR A 230 -2.42 -0.47 0.65
C TYR A 230 -2.21 -0.08 -0.84
N GLN A 231 -1.69 -0.95 -1.75
CA GLN A 231 -1.24 -0.58 -3.13
C GLN A 231 -1.91 -1.29 -4.35
N LEU A 232 -1.84 -2.63 -4.55
CA LEU A 232 -2.34 -3.30 -5.77
C LEU A 232 -3.86 -3.29 -5.95
N LYS A 233 -4.56 -3.56 -4.86
CA LYS A 233 -6.03 -3.48 -4.80
C LYS A 233 -6.52 -2.06 -5.04
N CYS A 234 -5.71 -1.04 -4.73
CA CYS A 234 -6.05 0.33 -5.07
C CYS A 234 -6.10 0.53 -6.60
N ALA A 235 -5.18 -0.03 -7.37
CA ALA A 235 -5.24 0.02 -8.85
C ALA A 235 -6.47 -0.71 -9.41
N ILE A 236 -6.75 -1.94 -8.96
CA ILE A 236 -7.93 -2.71 -9.42
C ILE A 236 -9.25 -2.01 -9.06
N VAL A 237 -9.38 -1.52 -7.83
CA VAL A 237 -10.58 -0.81 -7.36
C VAL A 237 -10.76 0.52 -8.09
N SER A 238 -9.69 1.07 -8.66
CA SER A 238 -9.71 2.36 -9.33
C SER A 238 -10.04 2.37 -10.82
N ASP A 239 -10.12 1.23 -11.52
CA ASP A 239 -10.40 1.19 -12.97
C ASP A 239 -11.70 0.45 -13.29
N VAL A 240 -12.69 1.16 -13.90
CA VAL A 240 -13.91 0.67 -14.62
C VAL A 240 -14.21 -0.82 -14.62
N ASP A 241 -13.39 -1.44 -15.42
CA ASP A 241 -13.67 -2.73 -15.96
C ASP A 241 -12.88 -3.74 -15.12
N LEU A 242 -11.73 -3.33 -14.55
CA LEU A 242 -11.00 -4.11 -13.56
C LEU A 242 -11.82 -4.39 -12.30
N GLN A 243 -12.39 -3.40 -11.59
CA GLN A 243 -13.13 -3.72 -10.34
C GLN A 243 -14.34 -4.64 -10.57
N ARG A 244 -14.97 -4.58 -11.75
CA ARG A 244 -16.16 -5.39 -12.08
C ARG A 244 -15.79 -6.80 -12.50
N SER A 245 -14.67 -6.93 -13.19
CA SER A 245 -14.27 -8.15 -13.86
C SER A 245 -12.97 -8.73 -13.33
N VAL A 246 -12.38 -8.19 -12.25
CA VAL A 246 -11.18 -8.74 -11.61
C VAL A 246 -11.48 -8.97 -10.12
N LEU A 247 -11.48 -10.23 -9.71
CA LEU A 247 -11.90 -10.63 -8.35
C LEU A 247 -10.92 -10.17 -7.27
N GLY A 248 -9.63 -10.06 -7.61
CA GLY A 248 -8.62 -9.65 -6.66
C GLY A 248 -7.22 -10.07 -7.05
N VAL A 249 -6.33 -9.96 -6.07
CA VAL A 249 -4.95 -10.43 -6.14
C VAL A 249 -4.76 -11.52 -5.09
N PHE A 250 -4.17 -12.65 -5.47
CA PHE A 250 -4.06 -13.84 -4.64
C PHE A 250 -2.63 -14.40 -4.64
N SER A 251 -2.24 -15.13 -3.61
CA SER A 251 -1.11 -16.08 -3.69
C SER A 251 -1.52 -17.39 -4.38
N SER A 252 -0.57 -18.25 -4.73
CA SER A 252 -0.87 -19.50 -5.45
C SER A 252 -1.74 -20.48 -4.66
N ASP A 253 -1.58 -20.54 -3.33
CA ASP A 253 -2.40 -21.34 -2.42
C ASP A 253 -3.78 -20.72 -2.17
N GLU A 254 -3.89 -19.40 -2.01
CA GLU A 254 -5.18 -18.71 -1.89
C GLU A 254 -6.01 -18.89 -3.18
N LEU A 255 -5.37 -18.75 -4.35
CA LEU A 255 -6.01 -18.94 -5.64
C LEU A 255 -6.58 -20.34 -5.81
N SER A 256 -5.98 -21.36 -5.18
CA SER A 256 -6.47 -22.74 -5.25
C SER A 256 -7.91 -22.94 -4.75
N GLN A 257 -8.41 -22.00 -3.93
CA GLN A 257 -9.76 -22.00 -3.38
C GLN A 257 -10.72 -21.08 -4.15
N VAL A 258 -10.23 -20.38 -5.18
CA VAL A 258 -11.01 -19.41 -5.94
C VAL A 258 -11.65 -20.09 -7.14
N HIS A 259 -12.96 -19.93 -7.29
CA HIS A 259 -13.65 -20.19 -8.55
C HIS A 259 -13.65 -18.90 -9.38
N LEU A 260 -13.07 -18.92 -10.58
CA LEU A 260 -13.06 -17.78 -11.50
C LEU A 260 -14.19 -17.91 -12.54
N PRO A 261 -15.27 -17.12 -12.43
CA PRO A 261 -16.41 -17.20 -13.35
C PRO A 261 -16.07 -16.69 -14.77
N PRO A 262 -16.83 -17.12 -15.80
CA PRO A 262 -16.70 -16.57 -17.15
C PRO A 262 -16.81 -15.05 -17.19
N GLY A 263 -15.89 -14.41 -17.93
CA GLY A 263 -15.80 -12.95 -18.05
C GLY A 263 -15.06 -12.26 -16.89
N MET A 264 -14.40 -13.02 -16.02
CA MET A 264 -13.64 -12.48 -14.89
C MET A 264 -12.16 -12.86 -14.95
N GLY A 265 -11.32 -12.06 -14.33
CA GLY A 265 -9.89 -12.27 -14.18
C GLY A 265 -9.40 -12.14 -12.74
N VAL A 266 -8.15 -12.52 -12.53
CA VAL A 266 -7.43 -12.41 -11.26
C VAL A 266 -5.96 -12.19 -11.56
N ILE A 267 -5.27 -11.58 -10.62
CA ILE A 267 -3.80 -11.54 -10.61
C ILE A 267 -3.35 -12.50 -9.51
N ALA A 268 -2.38 -13.35 -9.80
CA ALA A 268 -1.86 -14.28 -8.81
C ALA A 268 -0.33 -14.30 -8.78
N ASN A 269 0.21 -14.49 -7.59
CA ASN A 269 1.64 -14.73 -7.41
C ASN A 269 1.95 -16.22 -7.46
N THR A 270 3.11 -16.58 -7.99
CA THR A 270 3.59 -17.97 -8.01
C THR A 270 3.93 -18.50 -6.62
N ASP A 271 4.34 -17.64 -5.68
CA ASP A 271 4.56 -18.01 -4.28
C ASP A 271 3.24 -18.19 -3.51
N VAL A 272 3.28 -19.06 -2.48
CA VAL A 272 2.22 -19.23 -1.49
C VAL A 272 2.16 -18.04 -0.52
N ALA A 273 1.04 -17.93 0.21
CA ALA A 273 0.85 -16.93 1.24
C ALA A 273 1.96 -17.01 2.30
N GLY A 274 2.45 -15.86 2.75
CA GLY A 274 3.53 -15.76 3.74
C GLY A 274 4.94 -15.77 3.17
N LEU A 275 5.13 -16.08 1.88
CA LEU A 275 6.41 -15.91 1.19
C LEU A 275 6.55 -14.48 0.60
N PRO A 276 7.78 -14.04 0.27
CA PRO A 276 8.01 -12.69 -0.24
C PRO A 276 7.28 -12.39 -1.56
N GLY A 277 6.97 -13.40 -2.38
CA GLY A 277 6.42 -13.23 -3.72
C GLY A 277 7.51 -13.29 -4.77
N ARG A 278 7.30 -14.06 -5.85
CA ARG A 278 8.35 -14.34 -6.86
C ARG A 278 8.02 -13.86 -8.27
N HIS A 279 6.82 -14.12 -8.75
CA HIS A 279 6.42 -13.80 -10.12
C HIS A 279 4.91 -13.64 -10.21
N TRP A 280 4.47 -12.77 -11.12
CA TRP A 280 3.10 -12.33 -11.25
C TRP A 280 2.48 -12.81 -12.55
N VAL A 281 1.35 -13.48 -12.44
CA VAL A 281 0.61 -14.05 -13.56
C VAL A 281 -0.82 -13.54 -13.53
N ALA A 282 -1.34 -13.13 -14.68
CA ALA A 282 -2.74 -12.79 -14.82
C ALA A 282 -3.52 -13.97 -15.38
N PHE A 283 -4.68 -14.22 -14.82
CA PHE A 283 -5.63 -15.21 -15.33
C PHE A 283 -6.91 -14.50 -15.76
N PHE A 284 -7.49 -14.91 -16.87
CA PHE A 284 -8.79 -14.42 -17.32
C PHE A 284 -9.63 -15.57 -17.86
N CYS A 285 -10.76 -15.85 -17.24
CA CYS A 285 -11.73 -16.82 -17.76
C CYS A 285 -12.59 -16.12 -18.81
N ASN A 286 -12.49 -16.52 -20.06
CA ASN A 286 -13.28 -15.92 -21.13
C ASN A 286 -14.76 -16.37 -21.08
N ARG A 287 -15.61 -15.75 -21.89
CA ARG A 287 -17.07 -16.05 -21.89
C ARG A 287 -17.42 -17.48 -22.32
N LYS A 288 -16.48 -18.23 -22.92
CA LYS A 288 -16.63 -19.64 -23.30
C LYS A 288 -16.11 -20.59 -22.21
N ASN A 289 -15.83 -20.08 -21.01
CA ASN A 289 -15.29 -20.82 -19.88
C ASN A 289 -13.90 -21.44 -20.17
N SER A 290 -13.10 -20.78 -21.02
CA SER A 290 -11.70 -21.12 -21.26
C SER A 290 -10.79 -20.14 -20.53
N LEU A 291 -9.76 -20.69 -19.90
CA LEU A 291 -8.81 -19.94 -19.07
C LEU A 291 -7.67 -19.40 -19.94
N GLU A 292 -7.55 -18.09 -19.98
CA GLU A 292 -6.37 -17.42 -20.53
C GLU A 292 -5.37 -17.19 -19.39
N VAL A 293 -4.11 -17.57 -19.63
CA VAL A 293 -2.98 -17.40 -18.72
C VAL A 293 -2.02 -16.44 -19.38
N PHE A 294 -1.87 -15.26 -18.79
CA PHE A 294 -0.97 -14.25 -19.28
C PHE A 294 0.24 -14.11 -18.36
N ASP A 295 1.41 -14.27 -18.98
CA ASP A 295 2.71 -14.29 -18.35
C ASP A 295 3.69 -13.40 -19.13
N SER A 296 4.25 -12.38 -18.49
CA SER A 296 5.13 -11.43 -19.18
C SER A 296 6.48 -12.03 -19.62
N PHE A 297 6.90 -13.16 -19.06
CA PHE A 297 8.07 -13.91 -19.51
C PHE A 297 7.75 -14.94 -20.61
N GLY A 298 6.47 -15.18 -20.90
CA GLY A 298 6.01 -16.13 -21.91
C GLY A 298 6.04 -17.58 -21.44
N TYR A 299 5.96 -17.84 -20.13
CA TYR A 299 5.91 -19.20 -19.61
C TYR A 299 4.67 -19.96 -20.10
N SER A 300 4.90 -21.18 -20.56
CA SER A 300 3.84 -22.08 -21.01
C SER A 300 2.99 -22.59 -19.85
N GLU A 301 1.81 -23.12 -20.18
CA GLU A 301 0.94 -23.82 -19.24
C GLU A 301 1.71 -24.86 -18.41
N LYS A 302 2.60 -25.63 -19.06
CA LYS A 302 3.38 -26.70 -18.42
C LYS A 302 4.36 -26.18 -17.37
N GLU A 303 4.88 -24.98 -17.56
CA GLU A 303 5.80 -24.34 -16.61
C GLU A 303 5.03 -23.75 -15.43
N LEU A 304 3.86 -23.15 -15.68
CA LEU A 304 3.04 -22.51 -14.64
C LEU A 304 2.18 -23.49 -13.83
N ILE A 305 1.87 -24.67 -14.37
CA ILE A 305 1.04 -25.66 -13.68
C ILE A 305 1.65 -26.10 -12.35
N VAL A 306 2.98 -26.07 -12.21
CA VAL A 306 3.66 -26.43 -10.95
C VAL A 306 3.20 -25.55 -9.79
N TYR A 307 2.87 -24.28 -10.06
CA TYR A 307 2.42 -23.32 -9.05
C TYR A 307 0.89 -23.32 -8.90
N PHE A 308 0.15 -23.47 -10.00
CA PHE A 308 -1.29 -23.22 -10.03
C PHE A 308 -2.15 -24.45 -10.37
N ASN A 309 -1.60 -25.67 -10.31
CA ASN A 309 -2.29 -26.92 -10.70
C ASN A 309 -3.72 -27.05 -10.16
N LYS A 310 -3.90 -26.81 -8.85
CA LYS A 310 -5.20 -26.95 -8.18
C LYS A 310 -6.27 -26.02 -8.76
N PHE A 311 -5.88 -24.85 -9.24
CA PHE A 311 -6.75 -23.86 -9.86
C PHE A 311 -6.95 -24.15 -11.35
N MET A 312 -5.86 -24.34 -12.10
CA MET A 312 -5.88 -24.49 -13.56
C MET A 312 -6.64 -25.73 -14.03
N ARG A 313 -6.55 -26.85 -13.31
CA ARG A 313 -7.24 -28.11 -13.65
C ARG A 313 -8.78 -28.00 -13.66
N ASN A 314 -9.35 -26.93 -13.12
CA ASN A 314 -10.79 -26.69 -13.12
C ASN A 314 -11.31 -26.22 -14.49
N TYR A 315 -10.42 -25.96 -15.45
CA TYR A 315 -10.76 -25.44 -16.78
C TYR A 315 -10.34 -26.44 -17.85
N ALA A 316 -11.27 -26.80 -18.75
CA ALA A 316 -11.04 -27.79 -19.80
C ALA A 316 -10.16 -27.28 -20.95
N TYR A 317 -10.09 -25.95 -21.13
CA TYR A 317 -9.35 -25.30 -22.20
C TYR A 317 -8.52 -24.15 -21.64
N ILE A 318 -7.20 -24.26 -21.76
CA ILE A 318 -6.23 -23.28 -21.28
C ILE A 318 -5.45 -22.73 -22.48
N GLN A 319 -5.25 -21.42 -22.51
CA GLN A 319 -4.45 -20.74 -23.52
C GLN A 319 -3.44 -19.82 -22.83
N SER A 320 -2.15 -19.94 -23.18
CA SER A 320 -1.09 -19.07 -22.66
C SER A 320 -0.48 -18.22 -23.77
N ASN A 321 0.08 -17.05 -23.44
CA ASN A 321 0.95 -16.36 -24.39
C ASN A 321 2.33 -17.01 -24.39
N GLU A 322 2.87 -17.26 -25.59
CA GLU A 322 4.20 -17.88 -25.74
C GLU A 322 5.30 -16.82 -25.96
N LYS A 323 4.92 -15.63 -26.42
CA LYS A 323 5.85 -14.54 -26.65
C LYS A 323 6.26 -13.93 -25.32
N ARG A 324 7.57 -13.95 -25.05
CA ARG A 324 8.22 -13.19 -23.99
C ARG A 324 8.10 -11.69 -24.27
N LEU A 325 7.71 -10.91 -23.27
CA LEU A 325 7.50 -9.47 -23.40
C LEU A 325 8.44 -8.65 -22.49
N GLN A 326 8.85 -9.23 -21.35
CA GLN A 326 9.58 -8.56 -20.28
C GLN A 326 11.08 -8.89 -20.26
N GLY A 327 11.90 -7.91 -19.88
CA GLY A 327 13.36 -8.03 -19.78
C GLY A 327 13.83 -8.90 -18.60
N ASP A 328 15.03 -9.48 -18.69
CA ASP A 328 15.60 -10.27 -17.60
C ASP A 328 15.95 -9.35 -16.41
N GLY A 329 15.54 -9.74 -15.21
CA GLY A 329 15.83 -8.98 -13.98
C GLY A 329 14.95 -7.74 -13.77
N THR A 330 13.99 -7.46 -14.66
CA THR A 330 13.03 -6.38 -14.46
C THR A 330 11.87 -6.85 -13.59
N VAL A 331 11.27 -5.91 -12.87
CA VAL A 331 10.31 -6.14 -11.77
C VAL A 331 8.90 -5.71 -12.14
N VAL A 332 8.54 -5.67 -13.42
CA VAL A 332 7.28 -5.07 -13.90
C VAL A 332 6.14 -6.07 -14.15
N CYS A 333 6.28 -7.34 -13.77
CA CYS A 333 5.36 -8.39 -14.23
C CYS A 333 3.90 -8.20 -13.85
N GLY A 334 3.55 -7.61 -12.71
CA GLY A 334 2.14 -7.30 -12.47
C GLY A 334 1.68 -5.92 -12.93
N GLN A 335 2.58 -5.02 -13.36
CA GLN A 335 2.19 -3.94 -14.26
C GLN A 335 1.77 -4.53 -15.61
N TYR A 336 2.49 -5.54 -16.10
CA TYR A 336 2.05 -6.33 -17.26
C TYR A 336 0.73 -7.06 -16.99
N CYS A 337 0.55 -7.69 -15.82
CA CYS A 337 -0.73 -8.31 -15.46
C CYS A 337 -1.88 -7.29 -15.45
N LEU A 338 -1.66 -6.11 -14.86
CA LEU A 338 -2.63 -5.03 -14.86
C LEU A 338 -2.90 -4.55 -16.29
N PHE A 339 -1.88 -4.31 -17.10
CA PHE A 339 -2.02 -3.89 -18.50
C PHE A 339 -2.83 -4.91 -19.31
N TYR A 340 -2.48 -6.19 -19.23
CA TYR A 340 -3.19 -7.27 -19.89
C TYR A 340 -4.65 -7.32 -19.44
N LEU A 341 -4.93 -7.38 -18.14
CA LEU A 341 -6.30 -7.43 -17.65
C LEU A 341 -7.08 -6.18 -18.05
N MET A 342 -6.46 -5.00 -18.04
CA MET A 342 -7.10 -3.74 -18.44
C MET A 342 -7.53 -3.75 -19.90
N CYS A 343 -6.71 -4.29 -20.80
CA CYS A 343 -7.10 -4.46 -22.20
C CYS A 343 -8.10 -5.61 -22.36
N ARG A 344 -7.91 -6.72 -21.64
CA ARG A 344 -8.72 -7.92 -21.78
C ARG A 344 -10.17 -7.69 -21.36
N VAL A 345 -10.40 -7.05 -20.22
CA VAL A 345 -11.77 -6.69 -19.75
C VAL A 345 -12.45 -5.68 -20.67
N ARG A 346 -11.69 -4.99 -21.54
CA ARG A 346 -12.18 -4.04 -22.55
C ARG A 346 -12.38 -4.66 -23.94
N GLY A 347 -12.24 -5.98 -24.05
CA GLY A 347 -12.63 -6.74 -25.24
C GLY A 347 -11.48 -7.06 -26.20
N PHE A 348 -10.25 -6.61 -25.93
CA PHE A 348 -9.09 -7.02 -26.72
C PHE A 348 -8.76 -8.49 -26.46
N THR A 349 -8.35 -9.23 -27.50
CA THR A 349 -7.90 -10.62 -27.35
C THR A 349 -6.47 -10.65 -26.82
N MET A 350 -6.05 -11.76 -26.19
CA MET A 350 -4.67 -11.92 -25.73
C MET A 350 -3.66 -11.68 -26.86
N GLN A 351 -3.93 -12.19 -28.06
CA GLN A 351 -3.07 -11.99 -29.23
C GLN A 351 -2.93 -10.50 -29.59
N GLN A 352 -4.05 -9.76 -29.68
CA GLN A 352 -4.02 -8.33 -29.95
C GLN A 352 -3.22 -7.54 -28.91
N ILE A 353 -3.26 -7.99 -27.64
CA ILE A 353 -2.52 -7.35 -26.54
C ILE A 353 -1.02 -7.64 -26.68
N THR A 354 -0.65 -8.90 -26.96
CA THR A 354 0.76 -9.31 -27.08
C THR A 354 1.43 -8.76 -28.33
N ASP A 355 0.66 -8.52 -29.40
CA ASP A 355 1.16 -8.00 -30.69
C ASP A 355 1.59 -6.52 -30.60
N VAL A 356 1.15 -5.78 -29.58
CA VAL A 356 1.58 -4.39 -29.33
C VAL A 356 3.07 -4.30 -28.97
N PHE A 357 3.63 -5.38 -28.43
CA PHE A 357 4.98 -5.38 -27.89
C PHE A 357 6.02 -5.74 -28.95
N SER A 358 7.17 -5.07 -28.89
CA SER A 358 8.32 -5.33 -29.75
C SER A 358 9.18 -6.48 -29.20
N GLU A 359 10.28 -6.82 -29.88
CA GLU A 359 11.32 -7.70 -29.33
C GLU A 359 12.30 -6.95 -28.42
N ASP A 360 12.21 -5.61 -28.35
CA ASP A 360 12.97 -4.80 -27.40
C ASP A 360 12.28 -4.79 -26.04
N TYR A 361 12.77 -5.67 -25.16
CA TYR A 361 12.22 -5.83 -23.82
C TYR A 361 12.35 -4.58 -22.94
N GLN A 362 13.41 -3.78 -23.12
CA GLN A 362 13.58 -2.56 -22.34
C GLN A 362 12.54 -1.51 -22.75
N LEU A 363 12.29 -1.40 -24.05
CA LEU A 363 11.25 -0.53 -24.58
C LEU A 363 9.86 -0.98 -24.11
N ASN A 364 9.58 -2.27 -24.14
CA ASN A 364 8.33 -2.85 -23.64
C ASN A 364 8.14 -2.55 -22.14
N ASP A 365 9.18 -2.76 -21.33
CA ASP A 365 9.12 -2.54 -19.88
C ASP A 365 8.87 -1.06 -19.56
N ASN A 366 9.58 -0.15 -20.24
CA ASN A 366 9.37 1.29 -20.10
C ASN A 366 7.96 1.71 -20.54
N PHE A 367 7.44 1.12 -21.61
CA PHE A 367 6.09 1.39 -22.10
C PHE A 367 5.03 0.95 -21.08
N VAL A 368 5.09 -0.28 -20.58
CA VAL A 368 4.11 -0.80 -19.60
C VAL A 368 4.19 -0.03 -18.29
N TYR A 369 5.41 0.23 -17.80
CA TYR A 369 5.66 1.05 -16.62
C TYR A 369 4.96 2.41 -16.77
N SER A 370 5.29 3.13 -17.85
CA SER A 370 4.77 4.48 -18.09
C SER A 370 3.26 4.47 -18.28
N PHE A 371 2.73 3.45 -18.93
CA PHE A 371 1.29 3.32 -19.16
C PHE A 371 0.52 3.15 -17.85
N ILE A 372 0.98 2.26 -16.96
CA ILE A 372 0.33 2.00 -15.68
C ILE A 372 0.51 3.18 -14.73
N ASP A 373 1.71 3.73 -14.63
CA ASP A 373 2.00 4.86 -13.74
C ASP A 373 1.16 6.09 -14.11
N ASN A 374 1.19 6.53 -15.37
CA ASN A 374 0.39 7.67 -15.84
C ASN A 374 -1.11 7.49 -15.60
N ARG A 375 -1.60 6.24 -15.64
CA ARG A 375 -3.03 5.93 -15.55
C ARG A 375 -3.53 5.87 -14.11
N PHE A 376 -2.67 5.58 -13.14
CA PHE A 376 -3.00 5.56 -11.71
C PHE A 376 -2.37 6.71 -10.91
N HIS A 377 -1.73 7.67 -11.60
CA HIS A 377 -1.04 8.86 -11.08
C HIS A 377 -1.88 9.84 -10.23
N CYS A 378 -3.19 9.68 -10.08
CA CYS A 378 -4.03 10.60 -9.26
C CYS A 378 -4.27 10.15 -7.81
N CYS A 379 -3.68 9.03 -7.39
CA CYS A 379 -3.47 8.65 -5.98
C CYS A 379 -2.45 9.53 -5.22
N VAL A 380 -1.85 10.53 -5.87
CA VAL A 380 -0.42 10.89 -5.68
C VAL A 380 -0.17 12.22 -4.98
N ASN A 381 -1.18 12.98 -4.55
CA ASN A 381 -0.95 14.22 -3.78
C ASN A 381 -0.52 14.01 -2.31
N ASN A 382 -0.14 12.79 -1.91
CA ASN A 382 0.85 12.54 -0.87
C ASN A 382 1.45 11.13 -1.06
N VAL A 383 2.49 11.07 -1.89
CA VAL A 383 3.54 10.03 -2.04
C VAL A 383 3.06 8.58 -2.15
N CYS A 384 2.77 8.13 -3.38
CA CYS A 384 2.74 6.71 -3.77
C CYS A 384 2.84 6.62 -5.31
N ASN A 385 4.02 6.39 -5.89
CA ASN A 385 4.11 5.92 -7.28
C ASN A 385 3.75 4.42 -7.31
N VAL A 386 3.13 3.94 -8.38
CA VAL A 386 2.53 2.59 -8.48
C VAL A 386 3.46 1.68 -9.28
N VAL A 387 4.73 1.48 -8.89
CA VAL A 387 5.66 0.99 -9.93
C VAL A 387 6.81 0.05 -9.57
N ASN A 388 6.52 -1.23 -9.26
CA ASN A 388 7.25 -2.48 -9.66
C ASN A 388 6.91 -3.63 -8.71
N GLN A 389 7.43 -4.85 -8.81
CA GLN A 389 6.90 -6.07 -8.18
C GLN A 389 8.02 -7.11 -8.16
N SER A 390 8.19 -7.92 -7.11
CA SER A 390 9.21 -8.97 -7.12
C SER A 390 8.95 -9.95 -8.26
N CYS A 391 9.89 -10.01 -9.22
CA CYS A 391 9.77 -10.77 -10.46
C CYS A 391 11.10 -11.47 -10.77
N ILE A 392 11.16 -12.79 -10.59
CA ILE A 392 12.34 -13.60 -10.88
C ILE A 392 11.95 -14.61 -11.95
N LYS A 393 12.72 -14.63 -13.04
CA LYS A 393 12.63 -15.69 -14.05
C LYS A 393 12.83 -17.04 -13.35
N ILE A 394 11.79 -17.87 -13.36
CA ILE A 394 11.81 -19.24 -12.90
C ILE A 394 12.94 -19.96 -13.66
N LYS A 395 13.94 -20.47 -12.91
CA LYS A 395 14.99 -21.30 -13.48
C LYS A 395 14.38 -22.66 -13.80
N ASN A 396 14.48 -23.09 -15.06
CA ASN A 396 14.11 -24.44 -15.50
C ASN A 396 14.97 -25.50 -14.82
#